data_AF-A0A8S4GBP9-F1
#
_entry.id   AF-A0A8S4GBP9-F1
#
_cell.length_a   1.000
_cell.length_b   1.000
_cell.length_c   1.000
_cell.angle_alpha   90.00
_cell.angle_beta   90.00
_cell.angle_gamma   90.00
#
_symmetry.space_group_name_H-M   'P 1'
#
loop_
_entity.id
_entity.type
_entity.pdbx_description
1 polymer ?
#
loop_
_entity_poly.entity_id
_entity_poly.type
_entity_poly.pdbx_seq_one_letter_code
_entity_poly.pdbx_strand_id
1 'polypeptide(L)'
;MTILALAASAVSAPPGGYSYNKFSGPVSGQIHEVQVPAAEGLPAQQHADYGYDHHTGKIHPDTAKYAHLKTVDYVAKPDYHYAYGVEDPHTGNLQSHKESRDGDVVHGEYSLVEPDGSIRLVRYTADPKNGFQATVHKKAGGQALKPVHYGHAKDNGNDDDEHRDY
;
A
#
# COMPACT_ATOMS: atom_id res chain seq x y z
N MET A 1 34.32 10.04 40.84
CA MET A 1 33.79 10.01 39.46
C MET A 1 33.36 8.58 39.19
N THR A 2 32.06 8.32 39.19
CA THR A 2 31.49 6.98 38.99
C THR A 2 31.32 6.75 37.49
N ILE A 3 31.98 5.75 36.93
CA ILE A 3 31.82 5.38 35.51
C ILE A 3 30.60 4.47 35.41
N LEU A 4 29.53 4.96 34.81
CA LEU A 4 28.35 4.15 34.49
C LEU A 4 28.64 3.36 33.20
N ALA A 5 28.80 2.04 33.33
CA ALA A 5 28.92 1.15 32.19
C ALA A 5 27.55 1.02 31.51
N LEU A 6 27.46 1.45 30.25
CA LEU A 6 26.28 1.26 29.43
C LEU A 6 26.29 -0.18 28.89
N ALA A 7 25.46 -1.04 29.47
CA ALA A 7 25.24 -2.38 28.94
C ALA A 7 24.43 -2.27 27.64
N ALA A 8 25.06 -2.60 26.51
CA ALA A 8 24.37 -2.74 25.23
C ALA A 8 23.74 -4.13 25.15
N SER A 9 22.41 -4.20 25.32
CA SER A 9 21.65 -5.43 25.07
C SER A 9 21.64 -5.71 23.56
N ALA A 10 22.41 -6.69 23.11
CA ALA A 10 22.32 -7.21 21.76
C ALA A 10 21.06 -8.09 21.66
N VAL A 11 20.04 -7.61 20.94
CA VAL A 11 18.88 -8.43 20.56
C VAL A 11 19.34 -9.34 19.43
N SER A 12 19.38 -10.64 19.71
CA SER A 12 19.69 -11.69 18.74
C SER A 12 18.57 -11.76 17.69
N ALA A 13 18.87 -11.44 16.43
CA ALA A 13 17.99 -11.75 15.31
C ALA A 13 17.86 -13.28 15.16
N PRO A 14 16.68 -13.81 14.75
CA PRO A 14 16.50 -15.24 14.51
C PRO A 14 17.45 -15.73 13.39
N PRO A 15 17.83 -17.03 13.38
CA PRO A 15 18.88 -17.57 12.50
C PRO A 15 18.47 -17.72 11.01
N GLY A 16 17.50 -16.95 10.53
CA GLY A 16 17.05 -16.96 9.13
C GLY A 16 16.69 -15.56 8.65
N GLY A 17 16.89 -15.31 7.35
CA GLY A 17 16.42 -14.08 6.72
C GLY A 17 14.91 -13.92 6.83
N TYR A 18 14.44 -12.67 6.90
CA TYR A 18 13.04 -12.32 7.00
C TYR A 18 12.60 -11.55 5.74
N SER A 19 11.36 -11.76 5.32
CA SER A 19 10.73 -10.95 4.29
C SER A 19 9.29 -10.63 4.67
N TYR A 20 8.77 -9.53 4.14
CA TYR A 20 7.40 -9.12 4.37
C TYR A 20 6.80 -8.45 3.15
N ASN A 21 5.48 -8.49 3.08
CA ASN A 21 4.66 -7.78 2.12
C ASN A 21 3.37 -7.33 2.83
N LYS A 22 2.94 -6.09 2.59
CA LYS A 22 1.72 -5.52 3.14
C LYS A 22 1.06 -4.64 2.07
N PHE A 23 -0.25 -4.74 1.94
CA PHE A 23 -1.07 -3.91 1.06
C PHE A 23 -2.38 -3.54 1.76
N SER A 24 -2.84 -2.31 1.57
CA SER A 24 -4.18 -1.82 1.91
C SER A 24 -4.63 -0.83 0.84
N GLY A 25 -5.90 -0.87 0.42
CA GLY A 25 -6.43 -0.05 -0.69
C GLY A 25 -7.39 -0.86 -1.57
N PRO A 26 -7.69 -0.44 -2.82
CA PRO A 26 -7.09 0.66 -3.60
C PRO A 26 -7.72 2.04 -3.37
N VAL A 27 -8.78 2.11 -2.55
CA VAL A 27 -9.53 3.32 -2.25
C VAL A 27 -9.85 3.39 -0.76
N SER A 28 -10.13 4.58 -0.26
CA SER A 28 -10.63 4.82 1.09
C SER A 28 -11.82 5.78 1.08
N GLY A 29 -12.56 5.81 2.18
CA GLY A 29 -13.70 6.71 2.37
C GLY A 29 -15.02 6.20 1.82
N GLN A 30 -15.98 7.11 1.67
CA GLN A 30 -17.32 6.80 1.19
C GLN A 30 -17.30 6.56 -0.33
N ILE A 31 -17.96 5.49 -0.75
CA ILE A 31 -18.24 5.24 -2.16
C ILE A 31 -19.47 6.06 -2.54
N HIS A 32 -19.33 6.94 -3.52
CA HIS A 32 -20.42 7.73 -4.05
C HIS A 32 -21.03 7.04 -5.27
N GLU A 33 -22.31 6.74 -5.19
CA GLU A 33 -23.12 6.34 -6.35
C GLU A 33 -23.37 7.59 -7.22
N VAL A 34 -22.86 7.55 -8.44
CA VAL A 34 -23.00 8.60 -9.44
C VAL A 34 -23.85 8.07 -10.56
N GLN A 35 -24.88 8.82 -10.92
CA GLN A 35 -25.75 8.41 -11.99
C GLN A 35 -25.25 8.97 -13.33
N VAL A 36 -24.82 8.07 -14.21
CA VAL A 36 -24.30 8.42 -15.53
C VAL A 36 -25.44 8.42 -16.56
N PRO A 37 -25.47 9.40 -17.49
CA PRO A 37 -26.42 9.40 -18.59
C PRO A 37 -26.30 8.11 -19.40
N ALA A 38 -27.42 7.59 -19.89
CA ALA A 38 -27.38 6.53 -20.91
C ALA A 38 -26.60 7.08 -22.12
N ALA A 39 -25.50 6.43 -22.48
CA ALA A 39 -24.67 6.89 -23.58
C ALA A 39 -25.46 6.88 -24.90
N GLU A 40 -25.62 8.03 -25.53
CA GLU A 40 -26.28 8.12 -26.83
C GLU A 40 -25.37 7.49 -27.90
N GLY A 41 -25.84 6.41 -28.53
CA GLY A 41 -25.14 5.74 -29.63
C GLY A 41 -24.03 4.76 -29.23
N LEU A 42 -23.79 4.52 -27.93
CA LEU A 42 -22.92 3.43 -27.47
C LEU A 42 -23.79 2.24 -27.04
N PRO A 43 -23.58 1.03 -27.60
CA PRO A 43 -24.23 -0.16 -27.08
C PRO A 43 -23.85 -0.34 -25.61
N ALA A 44 -24.79 -0.81 -24.79
CA ALA A 44 -24.71 -0.99 -23.34
C ALA A 44 -23.66 -2.06 -22.89
N GLN A 45 -22.46 -2.02 -23.44
CA GLN A 45 -21.41 -3.03 -23.30
C GLN A 45 -20.68 -2.98 -21.95
N GLN A 46 -20.92 -1.97 -21.11
CA GLN A 46 -20.14 -1.77 -19.88
C GLN A 46 -20.96 -1.59 -18.60
N HIS A 47 -22.30 -1.67 -18.68
CA HIS A 47 -23.13 -1.47 -17.51
C HIS A 47 -24.02 -2.69 -17.28
N ALA A 48 -23.46 -3.62 -16.53
CA ALA A 48 -24.12 -4.78 -15.97
C ALA A 48 -24.63 -5.83 -16.99
N ASP A 49 -24.46 -7.06 -16.55
CA ASP A 49 -25.00 -8.31 -17.06
C ASP A 49 -26.53 -8.25 -17.29
N TYR A 50 -26.96 -7.58 -18.35
CA TYR A 50 -28.37 -7.50 -18.75
C TYR A 50 -28.54 -7.92 -20.21
N GLY A 51 -28.35 -9.21 -20.48
CA GLY A 51 -28.84 -9.86 -21.70
C GLY A 51 -28.15 -9.40 -23.00
N TYR A 52 -26.84 -9.17 -22.95
CA TYR A 52 -26.03 -8.90 -24.13
C TYR A 52 -25.55 -10.23 -24.76
N ASP A 53 -25.95 -10.50 -26.00
CA ASP A 53 -25.51 -11.68 -26.73
C ASP A 53 -24.18 -11.38 -27.46
N HIS A 54 -23.10 -12.01 -26.97
CA HIS A 54 -21.75 -11.85 -27.52
C HIS A 54 -21.54 -12.50 -28.91
N HIS A 55 -22.47 -13.34 -29.37
CA HIS A 55 -22.40 -13.99 -30.68
C HIS A 55 -23.09 -13.16 -31.76
N THR A 56 -24.20 -12.49 -31.42
CA THR A 56 -24.99 -11.70 -32.39
C THR A 56 -24.73 -10.20 -32.32
N GLY A 57 -24.08 -9.70 -31.25
CA GLY A 57 -23.76 -8.29 -31.07
C GLY A 57 -25.01 -7.41 -30.88
N LYS A 58 -26.13 -7.99 -30.48
CA LYS A 58 -27.41 -7.32 -30.29
C LYS A 58 -27.87 -7.43 -28.84
N ILE A 59 -28.56 -6.40 -28.37
CA ILE A 59 -29.27 -6.43 -27.08
C ILE A 59 -30.55 -7.24 -27.25
N HIS A 60 -30.84 -8.15 -26.33
CA HIS A 60 -32.09 -8.93 -26.36
C HIS A 60 -33.31 -7.98 -26.34
N PRO A 61 -34.36 -8.23 -27.16
CA PRO A 61 -35.51 -7.33 -27.26
C PRO A 61 -36.24 -7.15 -25.91
N ASP A 62 -36.20 -8.16 -25.05
CA ASP A 62 -36.78 -8.10 -23.71
C ASP A 62 -36.02 -7.18 -22.75
N THR A 63 -34.72 -6.94 -23.00
CA THR A 63 -33.87 -6.03 -22.22
C THR A 63 -33.71 -4.65 -22.88
N ALA A 64 -34.11 -4.49 -24.15
CA ALA A 64 -34.08 -3.20 -24.85
C ALA A 64 -34.90 -2.09 -24.17
N LYS A 65 -35.96 -2.47 -23.42
CA LYS A 65 -36.74 -1.56 -22.58
C LYS A 65 -35.96 -0.97 -21.40
N TYR A 66 -34.75 -1.46 -21.12
CA TYR A 66 -33.89 -0.89 -20.08
C TYR A 66 -32.74 -0.05 -20.65
N ALA A 67 -32.65 0.12 -21.97
CA ALA A 67 -31.60 0.91 -22.62
C ALA A 67 -31.58 2.40 -22.19
N HIS A 68 -32.69 2.89 -21.64
CA HIS A 68 -32.84 4.25 -21.12
C HIS A 68 -32.73 4.34 -19.59
N LEU A 69 -32.49 3.22 -18.89
CA LEU A 69 -32.19 3.31 -17.46
C LEU A 69 -30.81 3.90 -17.29
N LYS A 70 -30.79 4.98 -16.53
CA LYS A 70 -29.59 5.62 -16.03
C LYS A 70 -28.75 4.58 -15.30
N THR A 71 -27.49 4.45 -15.69
CA THR A 71 -26.56 3.50 -15.09
C THR A 71 -25.95 4.11 -13.84
N VAL A 72 -25.60 3.27 -12.87
CA VAL A 72 -24.97 3.65 -11.61
C VAL A 72 -23.49 3.36 -11.71
N ASP A 73 -22.66 4.35 -11.42
CA ASP A 73 -21.22 4.21 -11.28
C ASP A 73 -20.81 4.53 -9.83
N TYR A 74 -19.67 3.99 -9.40
CA TYR A 74 -19.17 4.13 -8.04
C TYR A 74 -17.83 4.86 -8.05
N VAL A 75 -17.80 6.06 -7.48
CA VAL A 75 -16.59 6.88 -7.38
C VAL A 75 -16.10 6.87 -5.93
N ALA A 76 -14.82 6.52 -5.76
CA ALA A 76 -14.13 6.60 -4.49
C ALA A 76 -12.74 7.23 -4.67
N LYS A 77 -12.22 7.84 -3.61
CA LYS A 77 -10.92 8.48 -3.62
C LYS A 77 -9.81 7.41 -3.66
N PRO A 78 -8.88 7.45 -4.63
CA PRO A 78 -7.72 6.55 -4.65
C PRO A 78 -6.91 6.70 -3.37
N ASP A 79 -6.69 5.61 -2.66
CA ASP A 79 -5.93 5.58 -1.42
C ASP A 79 -5.39 4.17 -1.21
N TYR A 80 -4.07 4.05 -1.19
CA TYR A 80 -3.42 2.79 -0.89
C TYR A 80 -2.16 2.99 -0.07
N HIS A 81 -1.77 1.91 0.61
CA HIS A 81 -0.46 1.75 1.20
C HIS A 81 0.08 0.39 0.80
N TYR A 82 1.32 0.33 0.35
CA TYR A 82 2.03 -0.93 0.21
C TYR A 82 3.42 -0.85 0.80
N ALA A 83 3.92 -1.99 1.25
CA ALA A 83 5.30 -2.14 1.68
C ALA A 83 5.78 -3.56 1.43
N TYR A 84 7.04 -3.70 1.07
CA TYR A 84 7.74 -4.98 1.05
C TYR A 84 9.19 -4.81 1.48
N GLY A 85 9.81 -5.91 1.91
CA GLY A 85 11.23 -5.90 2.21
C GLY A 85 11.80 -7.30 2.39
N VAL A 86 13.11 -7.38 2.26
CA VAL A 86 13.93 -8.57 2.49
C VAL A 86 15.13 -8.16 3.34
N GLU A 87 15.36 -8.91 4.40
CA GLU A 87 16.56 -8.85 5.22
C GLU A 87 17.11 -10.27 5.33
N ASP A 88 18.11 -10.57 4.52
CA ASP A 88 18.80 -11.85 4.50
C ASP A 88 20.29 -11.67 4.78
N PRO A 89 20.74 -11.88 6.04
CA PRO A 89 22.14 -11.77 6.41
C PRO A 89 23.05 -12.76 5.69
N HIS A 90 22.54 -13.89 5.18
CA HIS A 90 23.36 -14.91 4.53
C HIS A 90 23.77 -14.48 3.12
N THR A 91 22.84 -13.90 2.36
CA THR A 91 23.12 -13.38 1.01
C THR A 91 23.56 -11.92 1.01
N GLY A 92 23.38 -11.20 2.12
CA GLY A 92 23.60 -9.75 2.21
C GLY A 92 22.47 -8.94 1.58
N ASN A 93 21.34 -9.57 1.22
CA ASN A 93 20.20 -8.87 0.65
C ASN A 93 19.47 -8.09 1.74
N LEU A 94 19.68 -6.78 1.74
CA LEU A 94 18.92 -5.83 2.54
C LEU A 94 18.26 -4.83 1.60
N GLN A 95 16.96 -4.98 1.42
CA GLN A 95 16.16 -4.10 0.58
C GLN A 95 14.78 -3.88 1.20
N SER A 96 14.24 -2.68 1.00
CA SER A 96 12.88 -2.36 1.41
C SER A 96 12.26 -1.34 0.48
N HIS A 97 10.94 -1.35 0.40
CA HIS A 97 10.15 -0.39 -0.34
C HIS A 97 8.85 -0.16 0.41
N LYS A 98 8.42 1.10 0.50
CA LYS A 98 7.07 1.46 0.92
C LYS A 98 6.57 2.63 0.09
N GLU A 99 5.28 2.63 -0.18
CA GLU A 99 4.61 3.70 -0.89
C GLU A 99 3.21 3.87 -0.35
N SER A 100 2.72 5.09 -0.39
CA SER A 100 1.35 5.44 -0.10
C SER A 100 0.83 6.41 -1.13
N ARG A 101 -0.43 6.25 -1.51
CA ARG A 101 -1.16 7.20 -2.34
C ARG A 101 -2.30 7.80 -1.54
N ASP A 102 -2.44 9.10 -1.67
CA ASP A 102 -3.58 9.86 -1.17
C ASP A 102 -4.13 10.73 -2.32
N GLY A 103 -5.25 10.29 -2.91
CA GLY A 103 -5.87 10.94 -4.06
C GLY A 103 -4.94 10.93 -5.27
N ASP A 104 -4.40 12.10 -5.61
CA ASP A 104 -3.47 12.30 -6.72
C ASP A 104 -2.01 12.42 -6.30
N VAL A 105 -1.72 12.34 -4.99
CA VAL A 105 -0.37 12.46 -4.45
C VAL A 105 0.13 11.08 -4.06
N VAL A 106 1.35 10.76 -4.50
CA VAL A 106 2.07 9.54 -4.12
C VAL A 106 3.32 9.94 -3.34
N HIS A 107 3.57 9.26 -2.23
CA HIS A 107 4.83 9.33 -1.49
C HIS A 107 5.40 7.94 -1.34
N GLY A 108 6.72 7.80 -1.47
CA GLY A 108 7.34 6.53 -1.16
C GLY A 108 8.83 6.63 -0.91
N GLU A 109 9.37 5.50 -0.49
CA GLU A 109 10.76 5.33 -0.15
C GLU A 109 11.19 3.91 -0.47
N TYR A 110 12.39 3.76 -1.04
CA TYR A 110 13.04 2.46 -1.14
C TYR A 110 14.49 2.53 -0.69
N SER A 111 15.00 1.41 -0.20
CA SER A 111 16.41 1.25 0.16
C SER A 111 16.97 -0.07 -0.35
N LEU A 112 18.25 -0.06 -0.70
CA LEU A 112 19.01 -1.25 -1.08
C LEU A 112 20.49 -1.09 -0.73
N VAL A 113 21.17 -2.21 -0.53
CA VAL A 113 22.64 -2.27 -0.45
C VAL A 113 23.22 -2.30 -1.86
N GLU A 114 24.13 -1.36 -2.14
CA GLU A 114 24.84 -1.26 -3.42
C GLU A 114 26.03 -2.25 -3.47
N PRO A 115 26.58 -2.54 -4.67
CA PRO A 115 27.72 -3.46 -4.79
C PRO A 115 28.98 -3.04 -4.01
N ASP A 116 29.14 -1.74 -3.72
CA ASP A 116 30.23 -1.21 -2.90
C ASP A 116 29.94 -1.27 -1.38
N GLY A 117 28.84 -1.92 -0.97
CA GLY A 117 28.39 -2.05 0.41
C GLY A 117 27.75 -0.81 1.00
N SER A 118 27.61 0.28 0.23
CA SER A 118 26.88 1.47 0.68
C SER A 118 25.38 1.24 0.62
N ILE A 119 24.62 1.97 1.44
CA ILE A 119 23.15 1.93 1.40
C ILE A 119 22.66 3.11 0.58
N ARG A 120 21.91 2.82 -0.48
CA ARG A 120 21.11 3.81 -1.20
C ARG A 120 19.73 3.88 -0.58
N LEU A 121 19.28 5.08 -0.25
CA LEU A 121 17.92 5.39 0.18
C LEU A 121 17.35 6.44 -0.77
N VAL A 122 16.23 6.13 -1.42
CA VAL A 122 15.55 7.07 -2.32
C VAL A 122 14.19 7.39 -1.73
N ARG A 123 13.92 8.68 -1.55
CA ARG A 123 12.62 9.21 -1.16
C ARG A 123 12.02 9.94 -2.34
N TYR A 124 10.76 9.68 -2.63
CA TYR A 124 10.11 10.28 -3.79
C TYR A 124 8.70 10.75 -3.47
N THR A 125 8.24 11.70 -4.28
CA THR A 125 6.89 12.23 -4.29
C THR A 125 6.45 12.44 -5.73
N ALA A 126 5.19 12.14 -6.04
CA ALA A 126 4.59 12.46 -7.33
C ALA A 126 3.26 13.16 -7.10
N ASP A 127 3.04 14.28 -7.80
CA ASP A 127 1.80 15.04 -7.75
C ASP A 127 1.51 15.71 -9.11
N PRO A 128 0.25 16.11 -9.41
CA PRO A 128 -0.11 16.69 -10.70
C PRO A 128 0.58 18.02 -11.03
N LYS A 129 1.03 18.76 -10.03
CA LYS A 129 1.59 20.11 -10.18
C LYS A 129 3.09 20.08 -10.43
N ASN A 130 3.83 19.25 -9.69
CA ASN A 130 5.29 19.21 -9.74
C ASN A 130 5.83 17.95 -10.43
N GLY A 131 4.97 16.99 -10.79
CA GLY A 131 5.39 15.71 -11.36
C GLY A 131 6.14 14.86 -10.33
N PHE A 132 6.99 13.95 -10.83
CA PHE A 132 7.82 13.09 -9.99
C PHE A 132 9.09 13.82 -9.53
N GLN A 133 9.35 13.78 -8.23
CA GLN A 133 10.54 14.32 -7.59
C GLN A 133 11.14 13.28 -6.65
N ALA A 134 12.47 13.14 -6.66
CA ALA A 134 13.17 12.20 -5.81
C ALA A 134 14.45 12.78 -5.22
N THR A 135 14.75 12.41 -3.98
CA THR A 135 16.04 12.67 -3.33
C THR A 135 16.73 11.34 -3.05
N VAL A 136 17.99 11.24 -3.46
CA VAL A 136 18.82 10.06 -3.25
C VAL A 136 19.83 10.36 -2.14
N HIS A 137 19.84 9.52 -1.11
CA HIS A 137 20.84 9.52 -0.07
C HIS A 137 21.71 8.26 -0.21
N LYS A 138 23.02 8.44 -0.11
CA LYS A 138 23.99 7.35 -0.07
C LYS A 138 24.75 7.40 1.26
N LYS A 139 24.76 6.31 2.00
CA LYS A 139 25.53 6.17 3.25
C LYS A 139 26.65 5.16 3.05
N ALA A 140 27.90 5.57 3.33
CA ALA A 140 29.06 4.70 3.23
C ALA A 140 28.91 3.47 4.14
N GLY A 141 29.32 2.30 3.63
CA GLY A 141 29.15 1.02 4.30
C GLY A 141 29.91 0.96 5.63
N GLY A 142 29.20 0.57 6.70
CA GLY A 142 29.76 0.43 8.05
C GLY A 142 28.74 0.42 9.19
N GLN A 143 27.50 0.85 8.95
CA GLN A 143 26.41 0.73 9.92
C GLN A 143 25.12 0.35 9.21
N ALA A 144 24.59 -0.84 9.54
CA ALA A 144 23.21 -1.19 9.25
C ALA A 144 22.31 -0.10 9.83
N LEU A 145 21.46 0.51 9.00
CA LEU A 145 20.37 1.30 9.52
C LEU A 145 19.50 0.35 10.32
N LYS A 146 19.36 0.60 11.62
CA LYS A 146 18.38 -0.11 12.44
C LYS A 146 17.04 0.00 11.71
N PRO A 147 16.32 -1.11 11.48
CA PRO A 147 14.99 -1.04 10.92
C PRO A 147 14.21 -0.05 11.78
N VAL A 148 13.64 0.98 11.16
CA VAL A 148 12.63 1.78 11.85
C VAL A 148 11.41 0.88 11.93
N HIS A 149 11.38 0.02 12.95
CA HIS A 149 10.18 -0.66 13.37
C HIS A 149 9.19 0.45 13.74
N TYR A 150 8.26 0.77 12.84
CA TYR A 150 6.98 1.30 13.29
C TYR A 150 6.31 0.16 14.03
N GLY A 151 6.61 0.10 15.33
CA GLY A 151 6.00 -0.84 16.24
C GLY A 151 4.49 -0.73 16.13
N HIS A 152 3.85 -1.89 16.17
CA HIS A 152 2.50 -2.01 16.67
C HIS A 152 2.34 -1.08 17.87
N ALA A 153 1.39 -0.15 17.81
CA ALA A 153 0.87 0.48 19.00
C ALA A 153 0.44 -0.66 19.93
N LYS A 154 1.12 -0.80 21.07
CA LYS A 154 0.54 -1.50 22.20
C LYS A 154 -0.61 -0.62 22.63
N ASP A 155 -1.81 -1.05 22.29
CA ASP A 155 -3.01 -0.59 22.95
C ASP A 155 -2.81 -0.92 24.44
N ASN A 156 -2.58 0.10 25.25
CA ASN A 156 -2.61 -0.03 26.70
C ASN A 156 -4.08 -0.15 27.09
N GLY A 157 -4.68 -1.31 26.82
CA GLY A 157 -5.85 -1.76 27.55
C GLY A 157 -5.39 -2.07 28.96
N ASN A 158 -5.88 -1.26 29.92
CA ASN A 158 -5.84 -1.62 31.33
C ASN A 158 -6.51 -2.99 31.50
N ASP A 159 -5.72 -4.03 31.73
CA ASP A 159 -6.19 -5.27 32.32
C ASP A 159 -6.33 -5.06 33.83
N ASP A 160 -7.35 -4.30 34.22
CA ASP A 160 -7.85 -4.27 35.59
C ASP A 160 -9.26 -4.87 35.54
N ASP A 161 -9.40 -6.15 35.86
CA ASP A 161 -10.41 -6.65 36.80
C ASP A 161 -10.38 -8.20 36.87
N GLU A 162 -9.76 -8.68 37.95
CA GLU A 162 -10.02 -10.01 38.51
C GLU A 162 -11.50 -10.15 38.89
N HIS A 163 -12.20 -11.22 38.45
CA HIS A 163 -13.09 -11.93 39.36
C HIS A 163 -13.42 -13.37 38.90
N ARG A 164 -12.80 -14.31 39.63
CA ARG A 164 -13.21 -15.66 40.11
C ARG A 164 -14.49 -16.33 39.58
N ASP A 165 -14.35 -17.65 39.34
CA ASP A 165 -15.26 -18.79 39.53
C ASP A 165 -16.73 -18.61 39.07
N TYR A 166 -17.25 -19.35 38.09
CA TYR A 166 -17.44 -20.81 38.00
C TYR A 166 -17.59 -21.25 36.53
#